data_AF-A0A958SEY9-F1
#
_entry.id   AF-A0A958SEY9-F1
#
_cell.length_a   1.000
_cell.length_b   1.000
_cell.length_c   1.000
_cell.angle_alpha   90.00
_cell.angle_beta   90.00
_cell.angle_gamma   90.00
#
_symmetry.space_group_name_H-M   'P 1'
#
loop_
_entity.id
_entity.type
_entity.pdbx_description
1 polymer ?
#
loop_
_entity_poly.entity_id
_entity_poly.type
_entity_poly.pdbx_seq_one_letter_code
_entity_poly.pdbx_strand_id
1 'polypeptide(L)'
;MRLSLFCLLFILGGFNQAFAGTLTVNFSSTSQIISNSAVLNMTSTQLRPPYKINGWDLNGSAPPPQNKNFDVGDGSLGVFDNTTYNNFDQDGDPSNNIIQLNTNDYPNGYSFSQFTLDAGITLKPEGSQPLILKVLGDVSVSGTIDCSGNSGEAINVSSSLNATTGGVGRCGGANGGDG
;
A
#
# COMPACT_ATOMS: atom_id res chain seq x y z
N MET A 1 -12.17 -18.94 87.30
CA MET A 1 -12.04 -19.57 85.96
C MET A 1 -13.23 -19.16 85.10
N ARG A 2 -13.00 -18.27 84.14
CA ARG A 2 -13.56 -18.21 82.77
C ARG A 2 -13.43 -16.78 82.25
N LEU A 3 -12.41 -16.62 81.42
CA LEU A 3 -12.02 -15.42 80.70
C LEU A 3 -12.89 -15.37 79.43
N SER A 4 -13.72 -14.34 79.27
CA SER A 4 -14.51 -14.14 78.04
C SER A 4 -13.57 -13.75 76.89
N LEU A 5 -13.43 -14.67 75.93
CA LEU A 5 -12.66 -14.52 74.72
C LEU A 5 -13.49 -13.72 73.71
N PHE A 6 -13.18 -12.42 73.58
CA PHE A 6 -13.75 -11.53 72.58
C PHE A 6 -13.28 -11.98 71.19
N CYS A 7 -14.23 -12.35 70.33
CA CYS A 7 -13.99 -12.73 68.95
C CYS A 7 -13.68 -11.46 68.14
N LEU A 8 -12.38 -11.18 67.93
CA LEU A 8 -11.91 -10.10 67.06
C LEU A 8 -11.65 -10.68 65.66
N LEU A 9 -12.71 -10.79 64.85
CA LEU A 9 -12.59 -11.18 63.44
C LEU A 9 -12.29 -9.92 62.60
N PHE A 10 -11.01 -9.60 62.46
CA PHE A 10 -10.52 -8.57 61.53
C PHE A 10 -10.67 -9.09 60.10
N ILE A 11 -11.75 -8.69 59.42
CA ILE A 11 -11.91 -8.90 57.98
C ILE A 11 -10.97 -7.91 57.28
N LEU A 12 -9.78 -8.39 56.91
CA LEU A 12 -8.86 -7.73 55.98
C LEU A 12 -9.52 -7.66 54.59
N GLY A 13 -10.37 -6.65 54.40
CA GLY A 13 -10.85 -6.22 53.09
C GLY A 13 -9.70 -5.59 52.31
N GLY A 14 -8.91 -6.44 51.64
CA GLY A 14 -7.92 -6.01 50.67
C GLY A 14 -8.62 -5.35 49.48
N PHE A 15 -8.60 -4.03 49.46
CA PHE A 15 -9.03 -3.23 48.32
C PHE A 15 -8.12 -3.55 47.12
N ASN A 16 -8.60 -4.36 46.19
CA ASN A 16 -8.04 -4.41 44.84
C ASN A 16 -8.44 -3.10 44.16
N GLN A 17 -7.61 -2.06 44.30
CA GLN A 17 -7.76 -0.85 43.51
C GLN A 17 -7.41 -1.19 42.06
N ALA A 18 -8.43 -1.35 41.23
CA ALA A 18 -8.26 -1.46 39.79
C ALA A 18 -7.74 -0.10 39.28
N PHE A 19 -6.48 -0.05 38.85
CA PHE A 19 -5.93 1.11 38.17
C PHE A 19 -6.35 1.07 36.71
N ALA A 20 -7.24 1.99 36.31
CA ALA A 20 -7.48 2.26 34.90
C ALA A 20 -6.45 3.30 34.45
N GLY A 21 -5.42 2.86 33.72
CA GLY A 21 -4.48 3.75 33.06
C GLY A 21 -5.10 4.31 31.78
N THR A 22 -5.09 5.63 31.62
CA THR A 22 -5.53 6.28 30.39
C THR A 22 -4.34 6.37 29.43
N LEU A 23 -4.34 5.59 28.36
CA LEU A 23 -3.40 5.76 27.24
C LEU A 23 -3.96 6.81 26.28
N THR A 24 -3.33 7.97 26.22
CA THR A 24 -3.66 9.00 25.22
C THR A 24 -2.68 8.88 24.07
N VAL A 25 -3.16 8.46 22.90
CA VAL A 25 -2.37 8.45 21.67
C VAL A 25 -2.82 9.66 20.85
N ASN A 26 -1.86 10.51 20.46
CA ASN A 26 -2.15 11.65 19.60
C ASN A 26 -2.04 11.21 18.13
N PHE A 27 -3.17 11.23 17.43
CA PHE A 27 -3.27 10.86 16.00
C PHE A 27 -3.25 12.08 15.07
N SER A 28 -2.78 13.25 15.52
CA SER A 28 -2.66 14.45 14.68
C SER A 28 -1.56 14.37 13.62
N SER A 29 -0.77 13.28 13.63
CA SER A 29 0.30 13.00 12.67
C SER A 29 0.39 11.49 12.43
N THR A 30 0.57 11.09 11.17
CA THR A 30 0.84 9.70 10.78
C THR A 30 2.27 9.26 11.13
N SER A 31 3.15 10.19 11.51
CA SER A 31 4.56 9.92 11.85
C SER A 31 4.76 9.02 13.07
N GLN A 32 3.71 8.77 13.87
CA GLN A 32 3.75 7.89 15.05
C GLN A 32 3.08 6.53 14.81
N ILE A 33 2.65 6.23 13.58
CA ILE A 33 2.05 4.94 13.23
C ILE A 33 3.17 3.94 12.94
N ILE A 34 3.65 3.27 13.99
CA ILE A 34 4.80 2.34 13.92
C ILE A 34 4.36 0.87 13.83
N SER A 35 3.07 0.55 13.65
CA SER A 35 2.62 -0.85 13.64
C SER A 35 1.48 -1.13 12.68
N ASN A 36 1.66 -2.20 11.89
CA ASN A 36 0.68 -2.73 10.93
C ASN A 36 -0.34 -3.67 11.60
N SER A 37 -0.54 -3.56 12.92
CA SER A 37 -1.26 -4.57 13.70
C SER A 37 -2.74 -4.25 13.92
N ALA A 38 -3.14 -2.99 13.74
CA ALA A 38 -4.52 -2.56 13.84
C ALA A 38 -4.77 -1.27 13.04
N VAL A 39 -5.96 -1.15 12.46
CA VAL A 39 -6.47 0.02 11.73
C VAL A 39 -7.47 0.73 12.64
N LEU A 40 -7.22 2.00 12.95
CA LEU A 40 -8.19 2.84 13.66
C LEU A 40 -9.14 3.47 12.62
N ASN A 41 -10.41 3.08 12.66
CA ASN A 41 -11.44 3.78 11.91
C ASN A 41 -11.84 5.04 12.69
N MET A 42 -11.42 6.20 12.21
CA MET A 42 -11.66 7.50 12.85
C MET A 42 -13.13 7.90 12.85
N THR A 43 -13.90 7.50 11.83
CA THR A 43 -15.33 7.78 11.73
C THR A 43 -16.14 6.99 12.75
N SER A 44 -15.80 5.71 12.95
CA SER A 44 -16.50 4.85 13.91
C SER A 44 -15.81 4.78 15.27
N THR A 45 -14.66 5.44 15.47
CA THR A 45 -13.83 5.39 16.68
C THR A 45 -13.49 3.95 17.14
N GLN A 46 -13.36 3.02 16.18
CA GLN A 46 -13.12 1.61 16.47
C GLN A 46 -11.77 1.16 15.95
N LEU A 47 -11.06 0.40 16.80
CA LEU A 47 -9.86 -0.33 16.40
C LEU A 47 -10.29 -1.63 15.69
N ARG A 48 -9.78 -1.87 14.48
CA ARG A 48 -10.07 -3.06 13.68
C ARG A 48 -8.77 -3.78 13.30
N PRO A 49 -8.80 -5.10 13.09
CA PRO A 49 -7.69 -5.80 12.44
C PRO A 49 -7.42 -5.21 11.05
N PRO A 50 -6.18 -5.32 10.53
CA PRO A 50 -5.85 -4.94 9.16
C PRO A 50 -6.73 -5.69 8.15
N TYR A 51 -7.01 -5.04 7.02
CA TYR A 51 -7.67 -5.70 5.90
C TYR A 51 -6.82 -6.88 5.42
N LYS A 52 -7.49 -8.00 5.12
CA LYS A 52 -6.85 -9.21 4.62
C LYS A 52 -7.54 -9.67 3.37
N ILE A 53 -6.75 -10.11 2.40
CA ILE A 53 -7.28 -10.87 1.28
C ILE A 53 -7.28 -12.35 1.71
N ASN A 54 -8.48 -12.88 1.95
CA ASN A 54 -8.68 -14.31 2.07
C ASN A 54 -8.61 -14.90 0.67
N GLY A 55 -7.98 -16.06 0.49
CA GLY A 55 -7.96 -16.65 -0.85
C GLY A 55 -6.76 -16.28 -1.72
N TRP A 56 -5.76 -15.54 -1.22
CA TRP A 56 -4.71 -15.00 -2.08
C TRP A 56 -3.87 -16.13 -2.70
N ASP A 57 -3.98 -16.29 -4.01
CA ASP A 57 -3.18 -17.21 -4.82
C ASP A 57 -2.07 -16.41 -5.50
N LEU A 58 -0.81 -16.73 -5.18
CA LEU A 58 0.35 -16.04 -5.74
C LEU A 58 0.67 -16.47 -7.17
N ASN A 59 0.22 -17.63 -7.65
CA ASN A 59 0.75 -18.23 -8.88
C ASN A 59 -0.22 -19.16 -9.64
N GLY A 60 -1.54 -19.04 -9.44
CA GLY A 60 -2.53 -19.91 -10.08
C GLY A 60 -2.35 -21.39 -9.75
N SER A 61 -1.56 -21.70 -8.72
CA SER A 61 -1.10 -23.04 -8.38
C SER A 61 -1.65 -23.37 -7.01
N ALA A 62 -2.77 -24.10 -6.95
CA ALA A 62 -3.35 -24.59 -5.69
C ALA A 62 -2.28 -25.40 -4.92
N PRO A 63 -1.92 -25.03 -3.66
CA PRO A 63 -2.77 -25.22 -2.47
C PRO A 63 -2.56 -24.15 -1.35
N PRO A 64 -3.11 -24.38 -0.14
CA PRO A 64 -4.27 -23.64 0.33
C PRO A 64 -4.08 -22.11 0.28
N PRO A 65 -5.13 -21.36 -0.07
CA PRO A 65 -5.05 -19.91 -0.12
C PRO A 65 -4.48 -19.31 1.16
N GLN A 66 -3.50 -18.43 1.02
CA GLN A 66 -2.91 -17.74 2.16
C GLN A 66 -3.69 -16.46 2.45
N ASN A 67 -3.80 -16.13 3.75
CA ASN A 67 -4.29 -14.82 4.15
C ASN A 67 -3.13 -13.83 4.03
N LYS A 68 -3.27 -12.87 3.11
CA LYS A 68 -2.27 -11.81 2.93
C LYS A 68 -2.80 -10.51 3.54
N ASN A 69 -1.99 -9.87 4.39
CA ASN A 69 -2.31 -8.53 4.87
C ASN A 69 -2.29 -7.57 3.69
N PHE A 70 -3.33 -6.74 3.59
CA PHE A 70 -3.43 -5.70 2.59
C PHE A 70 -2.71 -4.45 3.12
N ASP A 71 -1.67 -4.02 2.40
CA ASP A 71 -0.92 -2.81 2.72
C ASP A 71 -1.43 -1.65 1.88
N VAL A 72 -2.08 -0.68 2.54
CA VAL A 72 -2.64 0.53 1.91
C VAL A 72 -1.67 1.71 1.93
N GLY A 73 -0.45 1.52 2.44
CA GLY A 73 0.53 2.58 2.57
C GLY A 73 0.24 3.52 3.74
N ASP A 74 1.13 4.51 3.87
CA ASP A 74 1.13 5.55 4.90
C ASP A 74 0.71 6.95 4.38
N GLY A 75 0.51 7.08 3.06
CA GLY A 75 0.19 8.34 2.40
C GLY A 75 1.34 9.37 2.39
N SER A 76 2.58 8.94 2.58
CA SER A 76 3.78 9.80 2.66
C SER A 76 4.04 10.66 1.43
N LEU A 77 3.53 10.27 0.25
CA LEU A 77 3.63 11.06 -0.99
C LEU A 77 2.52 12.11 -1.14
N GLY A 78 1.58 12.19 -0.19
CA GLY A 78 0.46 13.12 -0.26
C GLY A 78 -0.52 12.77 -1.37
N VAL A 79 -1.19 13.79 -1.90
CA VAL A 79 -2.23 13.64 -2.91
C VAL A 79 -1.61 13.50 -4.30
N PHE A 80 -2.13 12.59 -5.12
CA PHE A 80 -1.85 12.49 -6.56
C PHE A 80 -3.07 13.00 -7.35
N ASP A 81 -3.00 14.21 -7.90
CA ASP A 81 -4.05 14.85 -8.71
C ASP A 81 -3.45 15.90 -9.67
N ASN A 82 -4.29 16.61 -10.43
CA ASN A 82 -3.83 17.63 -11.39
C ASN A 82 -3.01 18.79 -10.80
N THR A 83 -3.03 18.97 -9.48
CA THR A 83 -2.19 19.97 -8.81
C THR A 83 -0.81 19.43 -8.46
N THR A 84 -0.65 18.10 -8.42
CA THR A 84 0.58 17.43 -7.99
C THR A 84 1.21 16.52 -9.03
N TYR A 85 0.59 16.29 -10.19
CA TYR A 85 1.14 15.42 -11.26
C TYR A 85 2.60 15.75 -11.60
N ASN A 86 2.95 17.04 -11.69
CA ASN A 86 4.32 17.49 -12.00
C ASN A 86 5.38 17.02 -11.00
N ASN A 87 4.99 16.69 -9.77
CA ASN A 87 5.92 16.19 -8.76
C ASN A 87 6.34 14.74 -9.02
N PHE A 88 5.58 14.02 -9.84
CA PHE A 88 5.74 12.59 -10.10
C PHE A 88 6.06 12.27 -11.55
N ASP A 89 5.81 13.22 -12.46
CA ASP A 89 6.16 13.08 -13.87
C ASP A 89 7.68 13.19 -14.07
N GLN A 90 8.29 12.12 -14.55
CA GLN A 90 9.73 12.04 -14.79
C GLN A 90 10.21 13.08 -15.82
N ASP A 91 9.39 13.39 -16.82
CA ASP A 91 9.71 14.41 -17.83
C ASP A 91 9.46 15.84 -17.34
N GLY A 92 8.78 15.99 -16.18
CA GLY A 92 8.46 17.27 -15.56
C GLY A 92 7.53 18.16 -16.40
N ASP A 93 6.88 17.60 -17.43
CA ASP A 93 6.02 18.31 -18.37
C ASP A 93 4.82 17.44 -18.76
N PRO A 94 3.69 17.54 -18.02
CA PRO A 94 2.48 16.78 -18.31
C PRO A 94 1.71 17.35 -19.52
N SER A 95 2.25 18.32 -20.28
CA SER A 95 1.52 19.00 -21.37
C SER A 95 1.04 18.05 -22.47
N ASN A 96 1.65 16.88 -22.57
CA ASN A 96 1.22 15.80 -23.47
C ASN A 96 0.09 14.92 -22.88
N ASN A 97 -0.46 15.29 -21.72
CA ASN A 97 -1.40 14.50 -20.92
C ASN A 97 -0.84 13.10 -20.56
N ILE A 98 0.49 12.95 -20.51
CA ILE A 98 1.15 11.71 -20.11
C ILE A 98 1.95 12.01 -18.86
N ILE A 99 1.71 11.25 -17.79
CA ILE A 99 2.46 11.30 -16.54
C ILE A 99 3.35 10.06 -16.48
N GLN A 100 4.66 10.25 -16.55
CA GLN A 100 5.64 9.17 -16.53
C GLN A 100 6.08 8.88 -15.09
N LEU A 101 5.64 7.75 -14.54
CA LEU A 101 6.03 7.31 -13.19
C LEU A 101 7.25 6.38 -13.24
N ASN A 102 8.37 6.80 -12.68
CA ASN A 102 9.55 5.93 -12.56
C ASN A 102 9.41 4.95 -11.38
N THR A 103 9.06 3.70 -11.66
CA THR A 103 8.87 2.64 -10.65
C THR A 103 10.13 2.32 -9.83
N ASN A 104 11.31 2.71 -10.29
CA ASN A 104 12.55 2.52 -9.54
C ASN A 104 12.69 3.48 -8.35
N ASP A 105 12.01 4.62 -8.37
CA ASP A 105 12.06 5.60 -7.28
C ASP A 105 11.36 5.08 -6.02
N TYR A 106 10.38 4.19 -6.22
CA TYR A 106 9.59 3.58 -5.15
C TYR A 106 9.45 2.06 -5.37
N PRO A 107 10.50 1.27 -5.10
CA PRO A 107 10.50 -0.18 -5.40
C PRO A 107 9.48 -0.96 -4.57
N ASN A 108 9.01 -0.39 -3.46
CA ASN A 108 7.97 -0.97 -2.61
C ASN A 108 6.57 -0.40 -2.92
N GLY A 109 6.42 0.39 -3.99
CA GLY A 109 5.21 1.06 -4.40
C GLY A 109 5.09 2.50 -3.92
N TYR A 110 4.28 3.26 -4.64
CA TYR A 110 3.93 4.64 -4.35
C TYR A 110 2.85 4.71 -3.27
N SER A 111 3.05 5.55 -2.24
CA SER A 111 2.19 5.65 -1.07
C SER A 111 1.48 6.99 -1.02
N PHE A 112 0.25 7.06 -1.54
CA PHE A 112 -0.55 8.29 -1.64
C PHE A 112 -1.62 8.39 -0.56
N SER A 113 -1.94 9.60 -0.12
CA SER A 113 -3.08 9.85 0.74
C SER A 113 -4.40 9.82 -0.04
N GLN A 114 -4.39 10.27 -1.29
CA GLN A 114 -5.49 10.19 -2.26
C GLN A 114 -4.92 10.03 -3.67
N PHE A 115 -5.64 9.34 -4.55
CA PHE A 115 -5.22 9.13 -5.93
C PHE A 115 -6.34 9.43 -6.91
N THR A 116 -6.15 10.44 -7.74
CA THR A 116 -7.05 10.81 -8.82
C THR A 116 -6.28 10.85 -10.13
N LEU A 117 -6.68 10.01 -11.09
CA LEU A 117 -6.25 10.09 -12.48
C LEU A 117 -7.38 10.66 -13.32
N ASP A 118 -7.24 11.92 -13.70
CA ASP A 118 -8.27 12.67 -14.44
C ASP A 118 -8.49 12.12 -15.86
N ALA A 119 -9.69 12.34 -16.39
CA ALA A 119 -10.03 11.93 -17.75
C ALA A 119 -9.11 12.62 -18.78
N GLY A 120 -8.66 11.87 -19.78
CA GLY A 120 -7.73 12.36 -20.80
C GLY A 120 -6.25 12.29 -20.39
N ILE A 121 -5.94 12.02 -19.12
CA ILE A 121 -4.57 11.79 -18.65
C ILE A 121 -4.20 10.31 -18.80
N THR A 122 -2.97 10.07 -19.24
CA THR A 122 -2.36 8.75 -19.35
C THR A 122 -1.24 8.61 -18.32
N LEU A 123 -1.39 7.69 -17.38
CA LEU A 123 -0.31 7.27 -16.49
C LEU A 123 0.53 6.22 -17.20
N LYS A 124 1.81 6.48 -17.39
CA LYS A 124 2.74 5.56 -18.05
C LYS A 124 3.88 5.21 -17.11
N PRO A 125 3.83 4.04 -16.45
CA PRO A 125 4.94 3.61 -15.60
C PRO A 125 6.17 3.27 -16.45
N GLU A 126 7.34 3.65 -15.97
CA GLU A 126 8.65 3.33 -16.53
C GLU A 126 9.50 2.66 -15.45
N GLY A 127 10.54 1.91 -15.83
CA GLY A 127 11.44 1.24 -14.89
C GLY A 127 11.26 -0.28 -14.79
N SER A 128 12.06 -0.92 -13.93
CA SER A 128 12.15 -2.38 -13.84
C SER A 128 11.34 -2.99 -12.71
N GLN A 129 10.71 -2.16 -11.88
CA GLN A 129 9.87 -2.58 -10.78
C GLN A 129 8.39 -2.63 -11.21
N PRO A 130 7.55 -3.46 -10.57
CA PRO A 130 6.11 -3.43 -10.80
C PRO A 130 5.51 -2.07 -10.41
N LEU A 131 4.47 -1.63 -11.13
CA LEU A 131 3.67 -0.50 -10.68
C LEU A 131 2.82 -0.96 -9.48
N ILE A 132 3.07 -0.38 -8.31
CA ILE A 132 2.27 -0.60 -7.11
C ILE A 132 1.80 0.75 -6.59
N LEU A 133 0.48 0.92 -6.51
CA LEU A 133 -0.18 2.11 -5.95
C LEU A 133 -0.83 1.73 -4.62
N LYS A 134 -0.38 2.34 -3.53
CA LYS A 134 -0.92 2.18 -2.18
C LYS A 134 -1.62 3.49 -1.80
N VAL A 135 -2.92 3.43 -1.54
CA VAL A 135 -3.72 4.63 -1.30
C VAL A 135 -4.52 4.47 -0.02
N LEU A 136 -4.32 5.40 0.91
CA LEU A 136 -4.98 5.39 2.22
C LEU A 136 -6.45 5.83 2.13
N GLY A 137 -6.72 6.79 1.25
CA GLY A 137 -8.05 7.37 1.00
C GLY A 137 -8.66 6.94 -0.31
N ASP A 138 -9.35 7.88 -0.96
CA ASP A 138 -10.11 7.59 -2.18
C ASP A 138 -9.21 7.40 -3.40
N VAL A 139 -9.66 6.49 -4.27
CA VAL A 139 -9.05 6.21 -5.58
C VAL A 139 -10.09 6.48 -6.66
N SER A 140 -9.77 7.38 -7.58
CA SER A 140 -10.57 7.69 -8.77
C SER A 140 -9.70 7.55 -10.02
N VAL A 141 -10.12 6.71 -10.96
CA VAL A 141 -9.42 6.50 -12.23
C VAL A 141 -10.40 6.74 -13.37
N SER A 142 -10.31 7.92 -13.98
CA SER A 142 -11.07 8.30 -15.17
C SER A 142 -10.19 8.41 -16.42
N GLY A 143 -8.86 8.43 -16.24
CA GLY A 143 -7.87 8.39 -17.32
C GLY A 143 -7.44 6.97 -17.70
N THR A 144 -6.29 6.87 -18.37
CA THR A 144 -5.71 5.63 -18.87
C THR A 144 -4.47 5.26 -18.07
N ILE A 145 -4.33 4.00 -17.64
CA ILE A 145 -3.05 3.46 -17.17
C ILE A 145 -2.47 2.62 -18.30
N ASP A 146 -1.40 3.11 -18.91
CA ASP A 146 -0.73 2.45 -20.04
C ASP A 146 0.43 1.58 -19.54
N CYS A 147 0.19 0.27 -19.55
CA CYS A 147 1.16 -0.76 -19.21
C CYS A 147 1.78 -1.44 -20.44
N SER A 148 1.62 -0.84 -21.63
CA SER A 148 2.22 -1.38 -22.86
C SER A 148 3.74 -1.40 -22.76
N GLY A 149 4.35 -2.52 -23.14
CA GLY A 149 5.81 -2.63 -23.26
C GLY A 149 6.34 -1.84 -24.44
N ASN A 150 7.65 -1.56 -24.47
CA ASN A 150 8.29 -1.13 -25.71
C ASN A 150 8.20 -2.25 -26.76
N SER A 151 8.20 -1.92 -28.05
CA SER A 151 8.34 -2.91 -29.12
C SER A 151 9.67 -3.65 -29.02
N GLY A 152 9.70 -4.91 -29.47
CA GLY A 152 10.94 -5.67 -29.63
C GLY A 152 11.81 -5.16 -30.79
N GLU A 153 13.05 -5.63 -30.86
CA GLU A 153 13.97 -5.32 -31.97
C GLU A 153 13.68 -6.20 -33.19
N ALA A 154 13.50 -5.59 -34.36
CA ALA A 154 13.30 -6.30 -35.62
C ALA A 154 14.58 -6.99 -36.09
N ILE A 155 14.52 -8.30 -36.39
CA ILE A 155 15.67 -9.05 -36.90
C ILE A 155 15.75 -8.92 -38.42
N ASN A 156 16.87 -8.41 -38.94
CA ASN A 156 17.26 -8.62 -40.33
C ASN A 156 17.87 -10.03 -40.46
N VAL A 157 17.11 -10.94 -41.07
CA VAL A 157 17.47 -12.37 -41.23
C VAL A 157 18.56 -12.53 -42.29
N SER A 158 19.81 -12.14 -42.00
CA SER A 158 20.94 -12.41 -42.90
C SER A 158 22.18 -13.01 -42.24
N SER A 159 22.27 -13.11 -40.91
CA SER A 159 23.36 -13.86 -40.26
C SER A 159 23.10 -14.08 -38.77
N SER A 160 23.02 -15.37 -38.39
CA SER A 160 22.86 -15.93 -37.04
C SER A 160 21.49 -15.81 -36.39
N LEU A 161 20.90 -16.98 -36.08
CA LEU A 161 19.71 -17.17 -35.24
C LEU A 161 20.07 -16.93 -33.76
N ASN A 162 20.51 -15.72 -33.42
CA ASN A 162 20.63 -15.33 -32.03
C ASN A 162 19.25 -14.83 -31.57
N ALA A 163 18.73 -15.41 -30.48
CA ALA A 163 17.49 -14.93 -29.87
C ALA A 163 17.65 -13.44 -29.52
N THR A 164 16.82 -12.59 -30.11
CA THR A 164 16.77 -11.18 -29.74
C THR A 164 15.93 -10.99 -28.49
N THR A 165 16.19 -9.90 -27.79
CA THR A 165 15.41 -9.50 -26.62
C THR A 165 14.04 -9.02 -27.10
N GLY A 166 12.97 -9.64 -26.61
CA GLY A 166 11.60 -9.14 -26.83
C GLY A 166 11.40 -7.77 -26.18
N GLY A 167 10.25 -7.14 -26.45
CA GLY A 167 9.87 -5.90 -25.78
C GLY A 167 9.97 -6.01 -24.26
N VAL A 168 10.41 -4.94 -23.57
CA VAL A 168 10.41 -4.89 -22.11
C VAL A 168 8.98 -4.68 -21.62
N GLY A 169 8.47 -5.58 -20.78
CA GLY A 169 7.16 -5.44 -20.15
C GLY A 169 7.13 -4.27 -19.18
N ARG A 170 6.00 -3.53 -19.17
CA ARG A 170 5.78 -2.44 -18.22
C ARG A 170 4.76 -2.85 -17.16
N CYS A 171 4.73 -2.11 -16.04
CA CYS A 171 3.91 -2.38 -14.86
C CYS A 171 4.13 -3.74 -14.14
N GLY A 172 5.30 -4.37 -14.29
CA GLY A 172 5.62 -5.62 -13.59
C GLY A 172 5.24 -6.92 -14.31
N GLY A 173 4.87 -6.85 -15.58
CA GLY A 173 4.73 -8.03 -16.44
C GLY A 173 6.09 -8.50 -16.97
N ALA A 174 6.35 -9.81 -16.91
CA ALA A 174 7.56 -10.43 -17.47
C ALA A 174 7.68 -10.36 -19.00
N ASN A 175 6.58 -10.04 -19.70
CA ASN A 175 6.51 -10.02 -21.16
C ASN A 175 6.16 -8.60 -21.63
N GLY A 176 7.01 -7.98 -22.46
CA GLY A 176 6.66 -6.74 -23.16
C GLY A 176 5.98 -7.00 -24.49
N GLY A 177 5.86 -5.92 -25.27
CA GLY A 177 5.08 -5.92 -26.51
C GLY A 177 5.60 -6.94 -27.51
N ASP A 178 4.71 -7.34 -28.42
CA ASP A 178 5.04 -8.21 -29.56
C ASP A 178 6.23 -7.60 -30.32
N GLY A 179 7.26 -8.42 -30.56
CA GLY A 179 8.42 -8.10 -31.39
C GLY A 179 8.22 -8.53 -32.84
#